data_AF-A0A9W9BYI9-F1
#
_entry.id   AF-A0A9W9BYI9-F1
#
_cell.length_a   1.000
_cell.length_b   1.000
_cell.length_c   1.000
_cell.angle_alpha   90.00
_cell.angle_beta   90.00
_cell.angle_gamma   90.00
#
_symmetry.space_group_name_H-M   'P 1'
#
loop_
_entity.id
_entity.type
_entity.pdbx_description
1 polymer ?
#
loop_
_entity_poly.entity_id
_entity_poly.type
_entity_poly.pdbx_seq_one_letter_code
_entity_poly.pdbx_strand_id
1 'polypeptide(L)'
;MASNTSSALSGNGDNGSNHKRNNSDHFGRTPNPGLYAPPLHNSAEQDDSLRAIIDRLMMPPDFLYSEDGQQVTLNITWAVGVVGRERFEPTPLGRRLSLRQNDELRTQGVEWGLSQVIADWLRDGEDTLVLPASHFI
;
A
#
# COMPACT_ATOMS: atom_id res chain seq x y z
N MET A 1 -47.99 11.01 -15.37
CA MET A 1 -48.02 11.95 -14.22
C MET A 1 -46.75 12.77 -14.29
N ALA A 2 -46.89 14.05 -14.63
CA ALA A 2 -45.81 15.03 -14.67
C ALA A 2 -45.84 15.84 -13.38
N SER A 3 -44.66 16.21 -12.84
CA SER A 3 -44.45 17.43 -12.05
C SER A 3 -42.95 17.69 -11.92
N ASN A 4 -42.52 18.78 -12.56
CA ASN A 4 -41.25 19.47 -12.37
C ASN A 4 -41.36 20.49 -11.21
N THR A 5 -40.26 21.20 -10.98
CA THR A 5 -40.07 22.51 -10.28
C THR A 5 -39.62 22.39 -8.83
N SER A 6 -38.36 22.68 -8.49
CA SER A 6 -37.59 23.95 -8.54
C SER A 6 -38.06 24.98 -7.50
N SER A 7 -37.27 25.15 -6.43
CA SER A 7 -37.28 26.35 -5.60
C SER A 7 -35.84 26.73 -5.27
N ALA A 8 -35.41 27.86 -5.85
CA ALA A 8 -34.26 28.63 -5.43
C ALA A 8 -34.62 29.46 -4.18
N LEU A 9 -33.64 29.77 -3.33
CA LEU A 9 -33.73 30.91 -2.43
C LEU A 9 -32.39 31.65 -2.34
N SER A 10 -32.47 32.93 -2.65
CA SER A 10 -31.45 33.98 -2.62
C SER A 10 -30.91 34.30 -1.24
N GLY A 11 -29.71 34.89 -1.19
CA GLY A 11 -29.23 35.64 -0.03
C GLY A 11 -27.89 36.33 -0.26
N ASN A 12 -27.88 37.46 -0.99
CA ASN A 12 -26.80 38.45 -0.95
C ASN A 12 -26.87 39.24 0.37
N GLY A 13 -25.73 39.55 0.98
CA GLY A 13 -25.65 40.44 2.15
C GLY A 13 -24.21 40.89 2.43
N ASP A 14 -23.94 42.14 2.05
CA ASP A 14 -22.69 42.88 2.04
C ASP A 14 -22.33 43.49 3.42
N ASN A 15 -21.03 43.78 3.60
CA ASN A 15 -20.41 44.84 4.41
C ASN A 15 -20.53 44.92 5.95
N GLY A 16 -19.41 45.31 6.58
CA GLY A 16 -19.45 46.25 7.71
C GLY A 16 -18.58 45.97 8.94
N SER A 17 -17.27 46.21 8.82
CA SER A 17 -16.42 47.00 9.72
C SER A 17 -16.51 46.92 11.27
N ASN A 18 -15.31 46.75 11.84
CA ASN A 18 -14.75 47.40 13.04
C ASN A 18 -15.33 47.08 14.43
N HIS A 19 -14.47 46.51 15.30
CA HIS A 19 -14.00 47.16 16.51
C HIS A 19 -12.89 46.35 17.22
N LYS A 20 -11.66 46.88 17.16
CA LYS A 20 -10.86 47.30 18.33
C LYS A 20 -10.82 46.34 19.54
N ARG A 21 -9.63 45.80 19.83
CA ARG A 21 -9.13 45.64 21.22
C ARG A 21 -7.61 45.48 21.24
N ASN A 22 -6.98 46.44 21.89
CA ASN A 22 -5.59 46.44 22.32
C ASN A 22 -5.36 45.27 23.28
N ASN A 23 -4.18 44.64 23.22
CA ASN A 23 -3.47 44.21 24.43
C ASN A 23 -1.98 44.06 24.12
N SER A 24 -1.20 45.06 24.51
CA SER A 24 0.20 44.89 24.88
C SER A 24 0.24 44.04 26.16
N ASP A 25 1.02 42.95 26.18
CA ASP A 25 1.88 42.61 27.31
C ASP A 25 2.58 41.26 27.08
N HIS A 26 3.88 41.26 27.40
CA HIS A 26 4.67 40.16 27.96
C HIS A 26 4.59 38.77 27.32
N PHE A 27 5.74 38.23 26.92
CA PHE A 27 6.33 36.97 27.40
C PHE A 27 7.43 36.55 26.42
N GLY A 28 8.55 36.08 26.98
CA GLY A 28 9.79 35.82 26.26
C GLY A 28 9.59 34.95 25.02
N ARG A 29 10.29 35.32 23.95
CA ARG A 29 10.52 34.44 22.80
C ARG A 29 11.36 33.25 23.27
N THR A 30 10.72 32.25 23.85
CA THR A 30 11.17 30.88 23.66
C THR A 30 10.99 30.56 22.17
N PRO A 31 11.96 29.89 21.51
CA PRO A 31 11.68 29.35 20.20
C PRO A 31 10.47 28.43 20.35
N ASN A 32 9.41 28.69 19.58
CA ASN A 32 8.36 27.71 19.38
C ASN A 32 9.09 26.41 19.00
N PRO A 33 8.95 25.29 19.73
CA PRO A 33 9.39 24.01 19.23
C PRO A 33 8.49 23.73 18.03
N GLY A 34 8.93 24.20 16.86
CA GLY A 34 8.37 23.85 15.59
C GLY A 34 8.33 22.34 15.57
N LEU A 35 7.14 21.81 15.36
CA LEU A 35 6.91 20.43 15.00
C LEU A 35 7.77 20.14 13.77
N TYR A 36 9.00 19.69 14.00
CA TYR A 36 9.78 19.00 12.98
C TYR A 36 9.10 17.64 12.82
N ALA A 37 8.01 17.60 12.05
CA ALA A 37 7.74 16.38 11.32
C ALA A 37 8.98 16.20 10.44
N PRO A 38 9.77 15.12 10.59
CA PRO A 38 10.80 14.84 9.61
C PRO A 38 10.12 14.89 8.25
N PRO A 39 10.70 15.57 7.24
CA PRO A 39 10.17 15.46 5.89
C PRO A 39 10.07 13.97 5.63
N LEU A 40 8.84 13.49 5.36
CA LEU A 40 8.61 12.13 4.92
C LEU A 40 9.46 12.01 3.67
N HIS A 41 10.65 11.44 3.86
CA HIS A 41 11.64 11.24 2.82
C HIS A 41 10.88 10.60 1.68
N ASN A 42 10.90 11.26 0.51
CA ASN A 42 10.33 10.80 -0.74
C ASN A 42 10.07 9.30 -0.67
N SER A 43 8.80 8.92 -0.57
CA SER A 43 8.37 7.65 -1.09
C SER A 43 8.85 7.67 -2.54
N ALA A 44 10.03 7.10 -2.80
CA ALA A 44 10.37 6.70 -4.15
C ALA A 44 9.14 5.94 -4.60
N GLU A 45 8.41 6.47 -5.57
CA GLU A 45 7.19 5.86 -6.07
C GLU A 45 7.55 4.40 -6.30
N GLN A 46 7.00 3.51 -5.46
CA GLN A 46 7.34 2.11 -5.57
C GLN A 46 6.92 1.74 -6.98
N ASP A 47 7.87 1.27 -7.77
CA ASP A 47 7.56 0.88 -9.13
C ASP A 47 6.59 -0.31 -9.04
N ASP A 48 5.31 -0.02 -9.22
CA ASP A 48 4.21 -0.97 -9.14
C ASP A 48 3.97 -1.62 -10.50
N SER A 49 4.91 -1.47 -11.44
CA SER A 49 4.88 -2.23 -12.69
C SER A 49 4.99 -3.72 -12.37
N LEU A 50 4.21 -4.53 -13.10
CA LEU A 50 4.19 -5.98 -12.95
C LEU A 50 5.61 -6.60 -12.97
N ARG A 51 6.48 -6.09 -13.83
CA ARG A 51 7.87 -6.55 -13.93
C ARG A 51 8.68 -6.29 -12.65
N ALA A 52 8.55 -5.10 -12.07
CA ALA A 52 9.24 -4.75 -10.83
C ALA A 52 8.70 -5.56 -9.64
N ILE A 53 7.40 -5.84 -9.61
CA ILE A 53 6.78 -6.71 -8.60
C ILE A 53 7.32 -8.14 -8.71
N ILE A 54 7.38 -8.70 -9.92
CA ILE A 54 7.91 -10.05 -10.16
C ILE A 54 9.38 -10.12 -9.75
N ASP A 55 10.17 -9.11 -10.11
CA ASP A 55 11.59 -9.02 -9.74
C ASP A 55 11.77 -9.05 -8.21
N ARG A 56 10.98 -8.26 -7.47
CA ARG A 56 10.98 -8.27 -6.00
C ARG A 56 10.51 -9.61 -5.41
N LEU A 57 9.56 -10.29 -6.05
CA LEU A 57 9.09 -11.61 -5.60
C LEU A 57 10.15 -12.70 -5.82
N MET A 58 10.92 -12.59 -6.90
CA MET A 58 12.01 -13.51 -7.25
C MET A 58 13.34 -13.14 -6.56
N MET A 59 13.44 -11.95 -5.95
CA MET A 59 14.58 -11.50 -5.16
C MET A 59 14.18 -11.24 -3.70
N PRO A 60 13.88 -12.31 -2.93
CA PRO A 60 13.52 -12.17 -1.53
C PRO A 60 14.70 -11.59 -0.72
N PRO A 61 14.43 -10.77 0.31
CA PRO A 61 15.47 -10.24 1.19
C PRO A 61 16.10 -11.31 2.09
N ASP A 62 17.33 -11.08 2.53
CA ASP A 62 18.15 -12.05 3.28
C ASP A 62 17.49 -12.59 4.55
N PHE A 63 16.63 -11.81 5.21
CA PHE A 63 15.94 -12.25 6.43
C PHE A 63 14.87 -13.35 6.18
N LEU A 64 14.50 -13.62 4.93
CA LEU A 64 13.62 -14.74 4.57
C LEU A 64 14.39 -16.03 4.31
N TYR A 65 15.72 -15.96 4.23
CA TYR A 65 16.56 -17.14 4.10
C TYR A 65 16.75 -17.81 5.46
N SER A 66 16.80 -19.13 5.46
CA SER A 66 17.23 -19.93 6.62
C SER A 66 18.64 -19.54 7.05
N GLU A 67 19.01 -19.83 8.30
CA GLU A 67 20.37 -19.58 8.82
C GLU A 67 21.47 -20.23 7.97
N ASP A 68 21.20 -21.41 7.40
CA ASP A 68 22.12 -22.12 6.50
C ASP A 68 22.14 -21.58 5.05
N GLY A 69 21.29 -20.59 4.73
CA GLY A 69 21.11 -20.03 3.38
C GLY A 69 20.56 -21.01 2.33
N GLN A 70 20.17 -22.22 2.72
CA GLN A 70 19.74 -23.29 1.80
C GLN A 70 18.26 -23.21 1.42
N GLN A 71 17.44 -22.58 2.25
CA GLN A 71 16.00 -22.49 2.07
C GLN A 71 15.52 -21.05 2.23
N VAL A 72 14.46 -20.71 1.51
CA VAL A 72 13.76 -19.44 1.61
C VAL A 72 12.34 -19.73 2.08
N THR A 73 11.93 -19.01 3.13
CA THR A 73 10.58 -19.08 3.69
C THR A 73 9.82 -17.82 3.32
N LEU A 74 8.92 -17.91 2.35
CA LEU A 74 8.06 -16.80 1.94
C LEU A 74 6.76 -16.83 2.73
N ASN A 75 6.37 -15.69 3.29
CA ASN A 75 5.08 -15.52 3.97
C ASN A 75 4.13 -14.70 3.10
N ILE A 76 2.84 -15.02 3.14
CA ILE A 76 1.83 -14.31 2.35
C ILE A 76 1.75 -12.84 2.75
N THR A 77 2.00 -12.53 4.02
CA THR A 77 2.05 -11.14 4.51
C THR A 77 3.18 -10.34 3.83
N TRP A 78 4.34 -10.97 3.60
CA TRP A 78 5.43 -10.34 2.86
C TRP A 78 5.05 -10.18 1.38
N ALA A 79 4.50 -11.22 0.75
CA ALA A 79 4.10 -11.15 -0.66
C ALA A 79 3.04 -10.07 -0.89
N VAL A 80 2.09 -9.93 0.03
CA VAL A 80 1.09 -8.84 0.04
C VAL A 80 1.76 -7.47 0.16
N GLY A 81 2.81 -7.35 0.97
CA GLY A 81 3.60 -6.12 1.08
C GLY A 81 4.40 -5.78 -0.19
N VAL A 82 4.81 -6.78 -0.97
CA VAL A 82 5.55 -6.60 -2.23
C VAL A 82 4.64 -6.27 -3.40
N VAL A 83 3.52 -6.99 -3.51
CA VAL A 83 2.60 -6.94 -4.64
C VAL A 83 1.52 -5.87 -4.48
N GLY A 84 1.19 -5.50 -3.24
CA GLY A 84 0.10 -4.59 -2.91
C GLY A 84 -1.16 -5.33 -2.45
N ARG A 85 -1.72 -4.90 -1.32
CA ARG A 85 -2.91 -5.53 -0.70
C ARG A 85 -4.15 -5.48 -1.58
N GLU A 86 -4.28 -4.45 -2.39
CA GLU A 86 -5.37 -4.24 -3.33
C GLU A 86 -5.46 -5.30 -4.42
N ARG A 87 -4.38 -6.06 -4.66
CA ARG A 87 -4.32 -7.17 -5.61
C ARG A 87 -4.79 -8.49 -5.02
N PHE A 88 -5.01 -8.54 -3.71
CA PHE A 88 -5.47 -9.72 -2.99
C PHE A 88 -6.94 -9.60 -2.59
N GLU A 89 -7.55 -10.77 -2.37
CA GLU A 89 -8.86 -10.94 -1.79
C GLU A 89 -8.81 -11.94 -0.62
N PRO A 90 -9.59 -11.71 0.45
CA PRO A 90 -9.72 -12.68 1.51
C PRO A 90 -10.43 -13.93 0.98
N THR A 91 -9.85 -15.09 1.24
CA THR A 91 -10.47 -16.36 0.90
C THR A 91 -11.78 -16.56 1.68
N PRO A 92 -12.77 -17.31 1.15
CA PRO A 92 -14.05 -17.55 1.83
C PRO A 92 -13.93 -18.17 3.23
N LEU A 93 -12.83 -18.90 3.48
CA LEU A 93 -12.51 -19.50 4.76
C LEU A 93 -11.81 -18.52 5.73
N GLY A 94 -11.58 -17.28 5.30
CA GLY A 94 -11.25 -16.11 6.13
C GLY A 94 -9.85 -16.09 6.74
N ARG A 95 -9.01 -17.08 6.46
CA ARG A 95 -7.69 -17.21 7.11
C ARG A 95 -6.51 -16.68 6.29
N ARG A 96 -6.69 -16.48 4.98
CA ARG A 96 -5.60 -16.13 4.07
C ARG A 96 -6.03 -15.14 2.98
N LEU A 97 -5.06 -14.36 2.50
CA LEU A 97 -5.15 -13.52 1.32
C LEU A 97 -4.66 -14.29 0.07
N SER A 98 -5.47 -14.30 -0.98
CA SER A 98 -5.13 -14.90 -2.27
C SER A 98 -5.18 -13.85 -3.37
N LEU A 99 -4.40 -14.02 -4.44
CA LEU A 99 -4.48 -13.12 -5.59
C LEU A 99 -5.88 -13.14 -6.22
N ARG A 100 -6.38 -11.95 -6.54
CA ARG A 100 -7.67 -11.78 -7.20
C ARG A 100 -7.74 -12.60 -8.48
N GLN A 101 -8.90 -13.18 -8.75
CA GLN A 101 -9.09 -14.05 -9.91
C GLN A 101 -8.74 -13.40 -11.26
N ASN A 102 -8.95 -12.09 -11.38
CA ASN A 102 -8.70 -11.32 -12.60
C ASN A 102 -7.37 -10.56 -12.59
N ASP A 103 -6.46 -10.86 -11.65
CA ASP A 103 -5.20 -10.14 -11.55
C ASP A 103 -4.22 -10.52 -12.66
N GLU A 104 -3.50 -9.51 -13.16
CA GLU A 104 -2.49 -9.69 -14.22
C GLU A 104 -1.33 -10.55 -13.74
N LEU A 105 -0.93 -10.43 -12.46
CA LEU A 105 0.12 -11.27 -11.89
C LEU A 105 -0.29 -12.75 -11.85
N ARG A 106 -1.58 -13.01 -11.65
CA ARG A 106 -2.14 -14.37 -11.66
C ARG A 106 -2.22 -14.96 -13.06
N THR A 107 -2.57 -14.16 -14.06
CA THR A 107 -2.79 -14.63 -15.44
C THR A 107 -1.50 -14.68 -16.25
N GLN A 108 -0.65 -13.67 -16.10
CA GLN A 108 0.55 -13.49 -16.91
C GLN A 108 1.85 -13.67 -16.13
N GLY A 109 1.85 -13.67 -14.78
CA GLY A 109 3.08 -13.64 -13.98
C GLY A 109 4.13 -14.67 -14.40
N VAL A 110 3.71 -15.90 -14.74
CA VAL A 110 4.61 -16.97 -15.19
C VAL A 110 5.28 -16.64 -16.53
N GLU A 111 4.54 -16.09 -17.49
CA GLU A 111 5.09 -15.66 -18.79
C GLU A 111 6.12 -14.54 -18.62
N TRP A 112 5.96 -13.73 -17.58
CA TRP A 112 6.87 -12.65 -17.23
C TRP A 112 8.02 -13.07 -16.29
N GLY A 113 8.19 -14.37 -16.04
CA GLY A 113 9.33 -14.93 -15.30
C GLY A 113 9.07 -15.23 -13.83
N LEU A 114 7.83 -15.11 -13.34
CA LEU A 114 7.48 -15.61 -12.01
C LEU A 114 7.53 -17.13 -12.01
N SER A 115 8.15 -17.71 -10.98
CA SER A 115 8.11 -19.14 -10.76
C SER A 115 6.68 -19.68 -10.73
N GLN A 116 6.40 -20.76 -11.47
CA GLN A 116 5.11 -21.45 -11.45
C GLN A 116 4.69 -21.85 -10.03
N VAL A 117 5.65 -22.25 -9.20
CA VAL A 117 5.39 -22.66 -7.80
C VAL A 117 4.96 -21.47 -6.95
N ILE A 118 5.59 -20.31 -7.15
CA ILE A 118 5.22 -19.07 -6.44
C ILE A 118 3.86 -18.58 -6.94
N ALA A 119 3.62 -18.63 -8.26
CA ALA A 119 2.33 -18.26 -8.84
C ALA A 119 1.17 -19.11 -8.31
N ASP A 120 1.34 -20.43 -8.24
CA ASP A 120 0.33 -21.34 -7.69
C ASP A 120 0.13 -21.13 -6.19
N TRP A 121 1.23 -20.91 -5.45
CA TRP A 121 1.16 -20.54 -4.04
C TRP A 121 0.37 -19.25 -3.82
N LEU A 122 0.64 -18.17 -4.56
CA LEU A 122 -0.11 -16.91 -4.45
C LEU A 122 -1.60 -17.06 -4.79
N ARG A 123 -1.95 -18.07 -5.61
CA ARG A 123 -3.33 -18.39 -5.98
C ARG A 123 -4.06 -19.10 -4.84
N ASP A 124 -3.59 -20.29 -4.45
CA ASP A 124 -4.33 -21.20 -3.56
C ASP A 124 -3.46 -21.88 -2.48
N GLY A 125 -2.18 -21.50 -2.35
CA GLY A 125 -1.27 -22.10 -1.38
C GLY A 125 -1.54 -21.78 0.09
N GLU A 126 -0.62 -22.19 0.96
CA GLU A 126 -0.67 -21.93 2.41
C GLU A 126 -0.18 -20.51 2.77
N ASP A 127 -0.24 -20.13 4.05
CA ASP A 127 0.28 -18.83 4.52
C ASP A 127 1.80 -18.71 4.26
N THR A 128 2.50 -19.83 4.35
CA THR A 128 3.95 -19.92 4.20
C THR A 128 4.30 -20.87 3.06
N LEU A 129 5.34 -20.52 2.30
CA LEU A 129 5.95 -21.35 1.27
C LEU A 129 7.43 -21.51 1.57
N VAL A 130 7.91 -22.75 1.63
CA VAL A 130 9.33 -23.04 1.81
C VAL A 130 9.87 -23.61 0.51
N LEU A 131 10.89 -22.97 -0.05
CA LEU A 131 11.58 -23.41 -1.27
C LEU A 131 13.09 -23.45 -1.04
N PRO A 132 13.83 -24.30 -1.78
CA PRO A 132 15.28 -24.22 -1.78
C PRO A 132 15.74 -22.86 -2.35
N ALA A 133 16.81 -22.29 -1.79
CA ALA A 133 17.40 -21.04 -2.27
C ALA A 133 17.83 -21.12 -3.74
N SER A 134 18.19 -22.32 -4.21
CA SER A 134 18.47 -22.61 -5.61
C SER A 134 17.33 -22.30 -6.58
N HIS A 135 16.11 -22.08 -6.08
CA HIS A 135 14.94 -21.72 -6.87
C HIS A 135 14.93 -20.24 -7.29
N PHE A 136 15.74 -19.39 -6.64
CA PHE A 136 15.76 -17.94 -6.83
C PHE A 136 17.03 -17.42 -7.53
N ILE A 137 17.92 -18.32 -7.96
CA ILE A 137 19.23 -18.02 -8.58
C ILE A 137 19.30 -18.39 -10.06
#